data_AF-A0A811QUX7-F1
#
_entry.id   AF-A0A811QUX7-F1
#
_cell.length_a   1.000
_cell.length_b   1.000
_cell.length_c   1.000
_cell.angle_alpha   90.00
_cell.angle_beta   90.00
_cell.angle_gamma   90.00
#
_symmetry.space_group_name_H-M   'P 1'
#
loop_
_entity.id
_entity.type
_entity.pdbx_description
1 polymer ?
#
loop_
_entity_poly.entity_id
_entity_poly.type
_entity_poly.pdbx_seq_one_letter_code
_entity_poly.pdbx_strand_id
1 'polypeptide(L)'
;MRIAIGYFVAAMSEIWLVNNNLVDSTVSFVKKYFMEWGNGPAVKGSKGAELADGFVIKDGEYKLVKGRFSSFFATNLDSVLKTSGIKNLVVTGVQTPNCIRQTVFDAVALDYEKVTVITDATAAANLEIHLANIRDMKNIGVETPTLEEWRR
;
A
#
# COMPACT_ATOMS: atom_id res chain seq x y z
N MET A 1 3.87 13.52 -7.62
CA MET A 1 4.79 13.05 -6.56
C MET A 1 4.43 11.61 -6.22
N ARG A 2 5.40 10.70 -6.16
CA ARG A 2 5.21 9.31 -5.72
C ARG A 2 5.70 9.18 -4.28
N ILE A 3 4.91 8.50 -3.45
CA ILE A 3 5.22 8.24 -2.04
C ILE A 3 5.42 6.74 -1.89
N ALA A 4 6.65 6.37 -1.51
CA ALA A 4 7.00 5.01 -1.15
C ALA A 4 6.94 4.90 0.38
N ILE A 5 6.08 4.03 0.90
CA ILE A 5 5.95 3.83 2.33
C ILE A 5 6.85 2.67 2.74
N GLY A 6 8.01 3.01 3.30
CA GLY A 6 8.90 2.08 3.94
C GLY A 6 8.83 2.21 5.46
N TYR A 7 8.10 1.29 6.09
CA TYR A 7 8.50 0.53 7.28
C TYR A 7 7.77 0.66 8.63
N PHE A 8 7.72 -0.50 9.34
CA PHE A 8 6.97 -0.98 10.53
C PHE A 8 5.48 -1.41 10.32
N VAL A 9 5.29 -2.72 10.09
CA VAL A 9 4.04 -3.47 9.76
C VAL A 9 3.51 -3.37 8.32
N ALA A 10 4.12 -2.59 7.43
CA ALA A 10 3.85 -2.70 5.98
C ALA A 10 5.09 -2.34 5.17
N ALA A 11 5.85 -3.34 4.74
CA ALA A 11 6.88 -3.15 3.73
C ALA A 11 6.33 -3.29 2.29
N MET A 12 5.01 -3.12 2.10
CA MET A 12 4.39 -3.45 0.83
C MET A 12 3.40 -2.39 0.35
N SER A 13 3.33 -1.20 0.95
CA SER A 13 2.43 -0.13 0.49
C SER A 13 3.22 0.86 -0.37
N GLU A 14 3.56 0.47 -1.59
CA GLU A 14 3.87 1.46 -2.60
C GLU A 14 2.58 2.06 -3.11
N ILE A 15 2.53 3.38 -3.27
CA ILE A 15 1.57 4.01 -4.16
C ILE A 15 2.24 3.99 -5.55
N TRP A 16 1.57 3.34 -6.53
CA TRP A 16 1.89 3.08 -7.95
C TRP A 16 2.39 1.66 -8.31
N LEU A 17 1.49 0.86 -8.89
CA LEU A 17 1.51 0.36 -10.28
C LEU A 17 2.74 -0.39 -10.88
N VAL A 18 2.68 -1.73 -10.74
CA VAL A 18 2.95 -2.90 -11.64
C VAL A 18 4.30 -3.19 -12.32
N ASN A 19 4.74 -4.45 -12.11
CA ASN A 19 5.47 -5.28 -13.08
C ASN A 19 5.19 -6.80 -12.91
N ASN A 20 4.17 -7.30 -13.61
CA ASN A 20 3.98 -8.65 -14.17
C ASN A 20 4.54 -9.91 -13.45
N ASN A 21 4.54 -9.97 -12.12
CA ASN A 21 4.94 -11.18 -11.39
C ASN A 21 3.70 -11.93 -10.86
N LEU A 22 3.40 -13.06 -11.49
CA LEU A 22 2.52 -14.09 -10.94
C LEU A 22 3.23 -14.73 -9.74
N VAL A 23 2.58 -14.72 -8.58
CA VAL A 23 3.01 -15.51 -7.43
C VAL A 23 1.94 -16.54 -7.15
N ASP A 24 2.30 -17.82 -7.26
CA ASP A 24 1.38 -18.96 -7.29
C ASP A 24 0.47 -19.09 -6.05
N SER A 25 0.81 -18.40 -4.95
CA SER A 25 -0.12 -18.01 -3.89
C SER A 25 0.50 -16.96 -2.96
N THR A 26 -0.32 -16.10 -2.35
CA THR A 26 0.10 -15.18 -1.27
C THR A 26 0.77 -15.94 -0.11
N VAL A 27 0.37 -17.19 0.15
CA VAL A 27 0.96 -18.04 1.18
C VAL A 27 2.38 -18.47 0.81
N SER A 28 2.65 -18.75 -0.47
CA SER A 28 3.99 -19.07 -0.97
C SER A 28 4.91 -17.84 -0.92
N PHE A 29 4.39 -16.65 -1.25
CA PHE A 29 5.11 -15.39 -1.09
C PHE A 29 5.47 -15.15 0.38
N VAL A 30 4.46 -15.18 1.25
CA VAL A 30 4.64 -14.96 2.68
C VAL A 30 5.60 -16.01 3.26
N LYS A 31 5.46 -17.30 2.97
CA LYS A 31 6.37 -18.36 3.48
C LYS A 31 7.81 -18.22 2.99
N LYS A 32 8.02 -17.91 1.70
CA LYS A 32 9.35 -17.73 1.12
C LYS A 32 10.09 -16.59 1.81
N TYR A 33 9.44 -15.43 1.96
CA TYR A 33 10.07 -14.26 2.56
C TYR A 33 10.07 -14.28 4.10
N PHE A 34 9.06 -14.85 4.78
CA PHE A 34 9.07 -15.00 6.25
C PHE A 34 10.28 -15.78 6.76
N MET A 35 10.66 -16.85 6.06
CA MET A 35 11.82 -17.66 6.44
C MET A 35 13.15 -16.91 6.31
N GLU A 36 13.20 -15.83 5.51
CA GLU A 36 14.37 -14.98 5.36
C GLU A 36 14.41 -13.80 6.37
N TRP A 37 13.35 -13.59 7.17
CA TRP A 37 13.19 -12.38 7.98
C TRP A 37 13.95 -12.35 9.32
N GLY A 38 14.58 -13.45 9.75
CA GLY A 38 15.43 -13.48 10.95
C GLY A 38 14.74 -12.85 12.18
N ASN A 39 15.21 -11.66 12.61
CA ASN A 39 14.76 -10.90 13.78
C ASN A 39 13.29 -10.41 13.76
N GLY A 40 12.47 -10.87 12.81
CA GLY A 40 11.03 -10.61 12.78
C GLY A 40 10.59 -9.69 11.63
N PRO A 41 9.30 -9.72 11.28
CA PRO A 41 8.77 -8.86 10.24
C PRO A 41 8.90 -7.41 10.70
N ALA A 42 9.36 -6.57 9.80
CA ALA A 42 9.30 -5.15 10.00
C ALA A 42 10.30 -4.52 11.01
N VAL A 43 11.38 -5.20 11.47
CA VAL A 43 12.41 -4.63 12.40
C VAL A 43 13.40 -3.68 11.72
N LYS A 44 13.59 -2.46 12.25
CA LYS A 44 14.42 -1.42 11.63
C LYS A 44 15.83 -1.94 11.34
N GLY A 45 16.26 -1.86 10.08
CA GLY A 45 17.57 -2.33 9.63
C GLY A 45 17.69 -3.84 9.40
N SER A 46 16.61 -4.61 9.53
CA SER A 46 16.59 -6.03 9.15
C SER A 46 16.34 -6.21 7.65
N LYS A 47 16.60 -7.40 7.10
CA LYS A 47 16.25 -7.72 5.69
C LYS A 47 14.74 -7.68 5.45
N GLY A 48 13.93 -8.02 6.45
CA GLY A 48 12.49 -7.78 6.40
C GLY A 48 12.13 -6.31 6.18
N ALA A 49 13.14 -5.40 6.24
CA ALA A 49 13.03 -3.95 6.12
C ALA A 49 13.13 -3.29 4.81
N GLU A 50 13.65 -4.07 3.91
CA GLU A 50 13.93 -3.59 2.61
C GLU A 50 12.65 -3.68 1.80
N LEU A 51 12.58 -2.84 0.78
CA LEU A 51 11.56 -3.04 -0.23
C LEU A 51 11.82 -4.40 -0.88
N ALA A 52 10.76 -5.05 -1.36
CA ALA A 52 10.92 -6.31 -2.07
C ALA A 52 11.80 -6.11 -3.32
N ASP A 53 12.42 -7.18 -3.80
CA ASP A 53 13.28 -7.12 -4.99
C ASP A 53 12.53 -6.51 -6.19
N GLY A 54 13.21 -5.60 -6.90
CA GLY A 54 12.64 -4.85 -8.02
C GLY A 54 11.94 -3.54 -7.64
N PHE A 55 11.80 -3.25 -6.35
CA PHE A 55 11.25 -1.99 -5.86
C PHE A 55 12.36 -1.04 -5.40
N VAL A 56 12.43 0.13 -6.04
CA VAL A 56 13.43 1.16 -5.76
C VAL A 56 12.73 2.51 -5.61
N ILE A 57 13.07 3.21 -4.53
CA ILE A 57 12.68 4.61 -4.33
C ILE A 57 13.56 5.46 -5.22
N LYS A 58 12.96 6.16 -6.19
CA LYS A 58 13.67 7.05 -7.11
C LYS A 58 13.97 8.40 -6.45
N ASP A 59 14.93 9.12 -7.00
CA ASP A 59 15.23 10.48 -6.57
C ASP A 59 13.99 11.37 -6.66
N GLY A 60 13.72 12.12 -5.58
CA GLY A 60 12.54 12.96 -5.45
C GLY A 60 11.26 12.24 -5.01
N GLU A 61 11.30 10.91 -4.79
CA GLU A 61 10.19 10.19 -4.17
C GLU A 61 10.23 10.31 -2.65
N TYR A 62 9.06 10.49 -2.05
CA TYR A 62 8.95 10.65 -0.61
C TYR A 62 8.94 9.30 0.08
N LYS A 63 9.89 9.06 0.99
CA LYS A 63 9.94 7.86 1.82
C LYS A 63 9.22 8.10 3.15
N LEU A 64 8.20 7.30 3.44
CA LEU A 64 7.47 7.37 4.70
C LEU A 64 7.69 6.11 5.56
N VAL A 65 8.06 6.30 6.82
CA VAL A 65 8.06 5.25 7.86
C VAL A 65 6.78 5.39 8.68
N LYS A 66 6.05 4.30 8.94
CA LYS A 66 4.80 4.33 9.72
C LYS A 66 4.77 3.26 10.81
N GLY A 67 4.26 3.60 11.99
CA GLY A 67 4.19 2.66 13.12
C GLY A 67 2.90 1.84 13.20
N ARG A 68 1.91 2.12 12.35
CA ARG A 68 0.54 1.55 12.39
C ARG A 68 0.04 1.25 10.98
N PHE A 69 -1.17 0.69 10.86
CA PHE A 69 -1.73 0.31 9.56
C PHE A 69 -1.93 1.51 8.65
N SER A 70 -2.60 2.56 9.13
CA SER A 70 -2.75 3.81 8.38
C SER A 70 -1.42 4.50 8.15
N SER A 71 -1.27 5.01 6.94
CA SER A 71 -0.15 5.85 6.52
C SER A 71 -0.26 7.29 7.04
N PHE A 72 -1.45 7.72 7.46
CA PHE A 72 -1.69 9.04 8.03
C PHE A 72 -1.55 9.05 9.55
N PHE A 73 -1.84 7.93 10.20
CA PHE A 73 -1.85 7.87 11.66
C PHE A 73 -0.44 8.08 12.26
N ALA A 74 -0.29 9.14 13.04
CA ALA A 74 0.96 9.52 13.69
C ALA A 74 2.14 9.69 12.70
N THR A 75 1.84 10.20 11.50
CA THR A 75 2.84 10.61 10.51
C THR A 75 2.60 12.04 10.04
N ASN A 76 3.52 12.58 9.24
CA ASN A 76 3.38 13.87 8.58
C ASN A 76 2.81 13.78 7.15
N LEU A 77 2.25 12.61 6.76
CA LEU A 77 1.84 12.36 5.37
C LEU A 77 0.81 13.37 4.86
N ASP A 78 -0.22 13.68 5.66
CA ASP A 78 -1.26 14.63 5.25
C ASP A 78 -0.70 16.03 4.98
N SER A 79 0.14 16.51 5.90
CA SER A 79 0.79 17.82 5.76
C SER A 79 1.67 17.88 4.53
N VAL A 80 2.44 16.83 4.24
CA VAL A 80 3.32 16.75 3.06
C VAL A 80 2.51 16.75 1.77
N LEU A 81 1.45 15.95 1.70
CA LEU A 81 0.56 15.87 0.54
C LEU A 81 -0.14 17.20 0.25
N LYS A 82 -0.75 17.81 1.28
CA LYS A 82 -1.47 19.10 1.15
C LYS A 82 -0.54 20.25 0.79
N THR A 83 0.65 20.33 1.39
CA THR A 83 1.66 21.35 1.04
C THR A 83 2.13 21.19 -0.40
N SER A 84 2.12 19.97 -0.92
CA SER A 84 2.45 19.67 -2.33
C SER A 84 1.28 19.86 -3.29
N GLY A 85 0.13 20.35 -2.82
CA GLY A 85 -1.08 20.55 -3.62
C GLY A 85 -1.74 19.26 -4.11
N ILE A 86 -1.43 18.11 -3.49
CA ILE A 86 -1.96 16.81 -3.90
C ILE A 86 -3.33 16.60 -3.29
N LYS A 87 -4.30 16.29 -4.15
CA LYS A 87 -5.69 16.06 -3.78
C LYS A 87 -6.22 14.69 -4.20
N ASN A 88 -5.55 14.06 -5.16
CA ASN A 88 -5.93 12.77 -5.71
C ASN A 88 -4.89 11.72 -5.30
N LEU A 89 -5.35 10.61 -4.73
CA LEU A 89 -4.52 9.53 -4.24
C LEU A 89 -4.83 8.24 -4.98
N VAL A 90 -3.78 7.57 -5.45
CA VAL A 90 -3.83 6.17 -5.89
C VAL A 90 -3.21 5.34 -4.77
N VAL A 91 -3.83 4.24 -4.37
CA VAL A 91 -3.39 3.40 -3.25
C VAL A 91 -3.17 1.98 -3.74
N THR A 92 -1.97 1.46 -3.49
CA THR A 92 -1.58 0.09 -3.84
C THR A 92 -0.79 -0.55 -2.72
N GLY A 93 -0.58 -1.87 -2.82
CA GLY A 93 0.26 -2.62 -1.90
C GLY A 93 -0.46 -3.62 -1.01
N VAL A 94 0.17 -4.05 0.10
CA VAL A 94 -0.47 -5.02 1.02
C VAL A 94 -0.42 -4.61 2.49
N GLN A 95 -1.37 -5.05 3.32
CA GLN A 95 -2.53 -5.89 2.95
C GLN A 95 -3.86 -5.15 2.90
N THR A 96 -4.74 -5.65 2.02
CA THR A 96 -6.05 -5.07 1.71
C THR A 96 -6.88 -4.77 2.97
N PRO A 97 -7.08 -5.71 3.92
CA PRO A 97 -7.94 -5.45 5.07
C PRO A 97 -7.34 -4.53 6.14
N ASN A 98 -6.03 -4.27 6.10
CA ASN A 98 -5.33 -3.53 7.14
C ASN A 98 -4.78 -2.21 6.59
N CYS A 99 -3.53 -2.20 6.13
CA CYS A 99 -2.81 -0.98 5.77
C CYS A 99 -3.47 -0.23 4.61
N ILE A 100 -3.97 -0.97 3.62
CA ILE A 100 -4.66 -0.39 2.47
C ILE A 100 -6.00 0.20 2.90
N ARG A 101 -6.89 -0.62 3.47
CA ARG A 101 -8.20 -0.17 3.94
C ARG A 101 -8.11 1.01 4.90
N GLN A 102 -7.26 0.95 5.92
CA GLN A 102 -7.18 2.03 6.89
C GLN A 102 -6.62 3.32 6.27
N THR A 103 -5.62 3.23 5.39
CA THR A 103 -5.11 4.41 4.67
C THR A 103 -6.17 5.02 3.76
N VAL A 104 -6.98 4.19 3.09
CA VAL A 104 -8.07 4.64 2.20
C VAL A 104 -9.18 5.34 2.99
N PHE A 105 -9.62 4.74 4.10
CA PHE A 105 -10.67 5.34 4.94
C PHE A 105 -10.19 6.67 5.55
N ASP A 106 -8.94 6.74 6.00
CA ASP A 106 -8.35 7.99 6.49
C ASP A 106 -8.23 9.04 5.37
N ALA A 107 -7.84 8.65 4.15
CA ALA A 107 -7.81 9.56 3.01
C ALA A 107 -9.20 10.15 2.70
N VAL A 108 -10.25 9.32 2.70
CA VAL A 108 -11.62 9.80 2.51
C VAL A 108 -12.02 10.74 3.64
N ALA A 109 -11.70 10.40 4.90
CA ALA A 109 -12.00 11.24 6.06
C ALA A 109 -11.22 12.56 6.12
N LEU A 110 -10.09 12.67 5.41
CA LEU A 110 -9.25 13.86 5.32
C LEU A 110 -9.58 14.76 4.11
N ASP A 111 -10.70 14.47 3.43
CA ASP A 111 -11.22 15.21 2.27
C ASP A 111 -10.29 15.22 1.03
N TYR A 112 -9.57 14.12 0.77
CA TYR A 112 -8.92 13.95 -0.54
C TYR A 112 -9.98 13.81 -1.63
N GLU A 113 -9.93 14.68 -2.66
CA GLU A 113 -10.96 14.80 -3.70
C GLU A 113 -11.22 13.50 -4.47
N LYS A 114 -10.18 12.70 -4.69
CA LYS A 114 -10.29 11.40 -5.37
C LYS A 114 -9.36 10.37 -4.73
N VAL A 115 -9.90 9.22 -4.37
CA VAL A 115 -9.14 8.07 -3.87
C VAL A 115 -9.41 6.89 -4.77
N THR A 116 -8.34 6.27 -5.28
CA THR A 116 -8.38 5.13 -6.19
C THR A 116 -7.55 3.98 -5.60
N VAL A 117 -8.07 2.76 -5.57
CA VAL A 117 -7.35 1.55 -5.17
C VAL A 117 -7.16 0.65 -6.39
N ILE A 118 -5.91 0.36 -6.77
CA ILE A 118 -5.64 -0.54 -7.89
C ILE A 118 -5.74 -1.99 -7.39
N THR A 119 -6.83 -2.67 -7.76
CA THR A 119 -7.26 -3.95 -7.17
C THR A 119 -6.30 -5.10 -7.40
N ASP A 120 -5.68 -5.19 -8.58
CA ASP A 120 -4.67 -6.18 -8.95
C ASP A 120 -3.24 -5.78 -8.53
N ALA A 121 -3.07 -4.60 -7.92
CA ALA A 121 -1.85 -4.17 -7.26
C ALA A 121 -1.99 -4.10 -5.72
N THR A 122 -3.05 -4.70 -5.17
CA THR A 122 -3.20 -4.96 -3.73
C THR A 122 -3.57 -6.41 -3.47
N ALA A 123 -3.22 -6.94 -2.30
CA ALA A 123 -3.49 -8.34 -1.96
C ALA A 123 -3.90 -8.54 -0.49
N ALA A 124 -4.53 -9.67 -0.22
CA ALA A 124 -4.83 -10.15 1.13
C ALA A 124 -4.47 -11.64 1.24
N ALA A 125 -4.54 -12.18 2.45
CA ALA A 125 -4.25 -13.59 2.71
C ALA A 125 -5.21 -14.56 2.00
N ASN A 126 -6.46 -14.14 1.75
CA ASN A 126 -7.42 -14.88 0.96
C ASN A 126 -8.15 -13.93 -0.02
N LEU A 127 -8.73 -14.52 -1.09
CA LEU A 127 -9.47 -13.77 -2.10
C LEU A 127 -10.80 -13.19 -1.59
N GLU A 128 -11.54 -13.93 -0.76
CA GLU A 128 -12.83 -13.51 -0.20
C GLU A 128 -12.69 -12.23 0.66
N ILE A 129 -11.74 -12.21 1.59
CA ILE A 129 -11.32 -11.05 2.40
C ILE A 129 -10.90 -9.90 1.48
N HIS A 130 -10.08 -10.16 0.45
CA HIS A 130 -9.68 -9.12 -0.49
C HIS A 130 -10.92 -8.48 -1.13
N LEU A 131 -11.79 -9.28 -1.74
CA LEU A 131 -13.00 -8.81 -2.42
C LEU A 131 -14.00 -8.13 -1.50
N ALA A 132 -14.18 -8.62 -0.27
CA ALA A 132 -15.04 -7.99 0.73
C ALA A 132 -14.55 -6.58 1.08
N ASN A 133 -13.24 -6.41 1.28
CA ASN A 133 -12.65 -5.11 1.58
C ASN A 133 -12.67 -4.16 0.37
N ILE A 134 -12.44 -4.66 -0.86
CA ILE A 134 -12.62 -3.87 -2.08
C ILE A 134 -14.07 -3.38 -2.20
N ARG A 135 -15.06 -4.26 -1.94
CA ARG A 135 -16.49 -3.89 -1.97
C ARG A 135 -16.81 -2.79 -0.97
N ASP A 136 -16.30 -2.90 0.26
CA ASP A 136 -16.52 -1.87 1.29
C ASP A 136 -15.92 -0.52 0.87
N MET A 137 -14.71 -0.51 0.31
CA MET A 137 -14.08 0.73 -0.19
C MET A 137 -14.89 1.32 -1.35
N LYS A 138 -15.35 0.49 -2.30
CA LYS A 138 -16.20 0.94 -3.41
C LYS A 138 -17.51 1.58 -2.91
N ASN A 139 -18.11 1.03 -1.86
CA ASN A 139 -19.38 1.52 -1.30
C ASN A 139 -19.24 2.88 -0.58
N ILE A 140 -18.03 3.31 -0.24
CA ILE A 140 -17.77 4.66 0.30
C ILE A 140 -17.28 5.66 -0.76
N GLY A 141 -17.40 5.31 -2.05
CA GLY A 141 -17.07 6.21 -3.16
C GLY A 141 -15.63 6.12 -3.67
N VAL A 142 -14.83 5.15 -3.21
CA VAL A 142 -13.46 4.93 -3.69
C VAL A 142 -13.51 4.21 -5.04
N GLU A 143 -12.72 4.68 -6.01
CA GLU A 143 -12.57 3.98 -7.29
C GLU A 143 -11.73 2.72 -7.10
N THR A 144 -12.15 1.59 -7.65
CA THR A 144 -11.42 0.31 -7.48
C THR A 144 -11.14 -0.37 -8.83
N PRO A 145 -10.43 0.29 -9.77
CA PRO A 145 -10.10 -0.32 -11.05
C PRO A 145 -9.01 -1.39 -10.89
N THR A 146 -8.90 -2.27 -11.88
CA THR A 146 -7.65 -2.97 -12.19
C THR A 146 -6.63 -1.97 -12.73
N LEU A 147 -5.38 -2.40 -12.83
CA LEU A 147 -4.35 -1.62 -13.49
C LEU A 147 -4.78 -1.20 -14.90
N GLU A 148 -5.21 -2.19 -15.68
CA GLU A 148 -5.45 -2.00 -17.09
C GLU A 148 -6.56 -0.96 -17.32
N GLU A 149 -7.61 -1.02 -16.50
CA GLU A 149 -8.69 -0.04 -16.51
C GLU A 149 -8.23 1.36 -16.11
N TRP A 150 -7.30 1.48 -15.17
CA TRP A 150 -6.79 2.78 -14.72
C TRP A 150 -5.85 3.46 -15.71
N ARG A 151 -5.15 2.69 -16.55
CA ARG A 151 -4.22 3.22 -17.56
C ARG A 151 -4.90 3.80 -18.82
N ARG A 152 -6.17 3.48 -19.02
CA ARG A 152 -6.96 3.91 -20.19
C ARG A 152 -7.50 5.31 -19.99
#